data_AF-A0A553SUS2-F1
#
_entry.id   AF-A0A553SUS2-F1
#
_cell.length_a   1.000
_cell.length_b   1.000
_cell.length_c   1.000
_cell.angle_alpha   90.00
_cell.angle_beta   90.00
_cell.angle_gamma   90.00
#
_symmetry.space_group_name_H-M   'P 1'
#
loop_
_entity.id
_entity.type
_entity.pdbx_description
1 polymer ?
#
loop_
_entity_poly.entity_id
_entity_poly.type
_entity_poly.pdbx_seq_one_letter_code
_entity_poly.pdbx_strand_id
1 'polypeptide(L)'
;MIVIVAFGVYQFRSGVLESSKDVNLKGHKDYDFLPTEPQLGEINILLIGSDSRGEEHARSDTLMVAHYNSNNNKIKLASIMRDTYVEVPEHGLQKINSAFAFGGPELVRKTLKENFDLDINYYAIVDFTGFSKLVDIIAPDGIQVDIPYEMSYGIGTVLKPGNQVLHGQDLLGYVRFRHDRLSDFGRVARQQEVMSKLKEEAISVHSIYNLPKIIGLSTPYIDTNLDTQSLLSLSKGLIMNGSEGLESLRIPVQDSYENDVVNVGAVLKTDLDMNKDAIKSFFN
;
A
#
# COMPACT_ATOMS: atom_id res chain seq x y z
N MET A 1 -6.29 -8.53 32.89
CA MET A 1 -5.81 -9.13 31.62
C MET A 1 -6.92 -9.85 30.86
N ILE A 2 -7.62 -10.85 31.44
CA ILE A 2 -8.71 -11.59 30.77
C ILE A 2 -9.85 -10.70 30.26
N VAL A 3 -10.29 -9.70 31.03
CA VAL A 3 -11.36 -8.76 30.64
C VAL A 3 -10.96 -7.89 29.42
N ILE A 4 -9.69 -7.49 29.33
CA ILE A 4 -9.17 -6.68 28.21
C ILE A 4 -9.12 -7.53 26.94
N VAL A 5 -8.67 -8.78 27.05
CA VAL A 5 -8.65 -9.73 25.92
C VAL A 5 -10.08 -10.03 25.45
N ALA A 6 -11.01 -10.28 26.37
CA ALA A 6 -12.41 -10.52 26.05
C ALA A 6 -13.07 -9.30 25.37
N PHE A 7 -12.79 -8.09 25.85
CA PHE A 7 -13.26 -6.85 25.23
C PHE A 7 -12.68 -6.64 23.82
N GLY A 8 -11.39 -6.91 23.61
CA GLY A 8 -10.76 -6.84 22.29
C GLY A 8 -11.35 -7.85 21.29
N VAL A 9 -11.57 -9.10 21.72
CA VAL A 9 -12.23 -10.12 20.89
C VAL A 9 -13.66 -9.72 20.55
N TYR A 10 -14.40 -9.15 21.52
CA TYR A 10 -15.74 -8.63 21.29
C TYR A 10 -15.76 -7.49 20.26
N GLN A 11 -14.87 -6.51 20.40
CA GLN A 11 -14.72 -5.40 19.46
C GLN A 11 -14.37 -5.87 18.05
N PHE A 12 -13.41 -6.80 17.93
CA PHE A 12 -13.06 -7.40 16.64
C PHE A 12 -14.25 -8.10 15.99
N ARG A 13 -14.94 -8.99 16.73
CA ARG A 13 -16.13 -9.68 16.22
C ARG A 13 -17.24 -8.72 15.84
N SER A 14 -17.45 -7.65 16.61
CA SER A 14 -18.42 -6.61 16.29
C SER A 14 -18.06 -5.90 14.98
N GLY A 15 -16.78 -5.58 14.76
CA GLY A 15 -16.31 -4.99 13.49
C GLY A 15 -16.50 -5.92 12.30
N VAL A 16 -16.16 -7.21 12.45
CA VAL A 16 -16.40 -8.22 11.39
C VAL A 16 -17.89 -8.35 11.09
N LEU A 17 -18.75 -8.38 12.10
CA LEU A 17 -20.21 -8.46 11.90
C LEU A 17 -20.78 -7.20 11.24
N GLU A 18 -20.27 -6.02 11.60
CA GLU A 18 -20.68 -4.74 11.02
C GLU A 18 -20.29 -4.64 9.55
N SER A 19 -19.03 -4.97 9.23
CA SER A 19 -18.51 -4.98 7.85
C SER A 19 -19.15 -6.05 6.97
N SER A 20 -19.54 -7.21 7.52
CA SER A 20 -20.23 -8.27 6.76
C SER A 20 -21.59 -7.88 6.17
N LYS A 21 -22.15 -6.74 6.60
CA LYS A 21 -23.39 -6.18 6.05
C LYS A 21 -23.16 -5.36 4.77
N ASP A 22 -21.91 -5.05 4.41
CA ASP A 22 -21.61 -4.35 3.16
C ASP A 22 -21.77 -5.30 1.98
N VAL A 23 -22.68 -4.97 1.06
CA VAL A 23 -23.09 -5.84 -0.06
C VAL A 23 -22.06 -5.83 -1.20
N ASN A 24 -21.04 -4.95 -1.13
CA ASN A 24 -20.01 -4.79 -2.16
C ASN A 24 -18.70 -5.52 -1.86
N LEU A 25 -18.68 -6.43 -0.88
CA LEU A 25 -17.49 -7.21 -0.56
C LEU A 25 -17.18 -8.19 -1.69
N LYS A 26 -16.12 -7.90 -2.46
CA LYS A 26 -15.52 -8.90 -3.35
C LYS A 26 -14.81 -9.94 -2.48
N GLY A 27 -15.07 -11.22 -2.76
CA GLY A 27 -14.39 -12.31 -2.06
C GLY A 27 -12.87 -12.22 -2.19
N HIS A 28 -12.16 -12.67 -1.16
CA HIS A 28 -10.70 -12.81 -1.23
C HIS A 28 -10.35 -13.79 -2.35
N LYS A 29 -9.38 -13.43 -3.19
CA LYS A 29 -8.84 -14.37 -4.16
C LYS A 29 -7.77 -15.19 -3.46
N ASP A 30 -7.90 -16.51 -3.53
CA ASP A 30 -6.87 -17.41 -3.03
C ASP A 30 -5.71 -17.41 -4.02
N TYR A 31 -4.66 -16.63 -3.70
CA TYR A 31 -3.45 -16.58 -4.49
C TYR A 31 -2.45 -17.60 -3.96
N ASP A 32 -1.90 -18.43 -4.85
CA ASP A 32 -0.76 -19.28 -4.53
C ASP A 32 0.49 -18.42 -4.36
N PHE A 33 0.68 -17.91 -3.14
CA PHE A 33 1.78 -17.04 -2.74
C PHE A 33 2.78 -17.84 -1.91
N LEU A 34 4.05 -17.83 -2.34
CA LEU A 34 5.12 -18.56 -1.69
C LEU A 34 6.01 -17.56 -0.93
N PRO A 35 5.68 -17.25 0.34
CA PRO A 35 6.38 -16.23 1.10
C PRO A 35 7.85 -16.62 1.29
N THR A 36 8.74 -15.62 1.28
CA THR A 36 10.08 -15.83 1.81
C THR A 36 9.99 -15.86 3.33
N GLU A 37 10.71 -16.76 3.99
CA GLU A 37 10.76 -16.78 5.46
C GLU A 37 11.27 -15.42 5.97
N PRO A 38 10.61 -14.80 6.96
CA PRO A 38 11.08 -13.55 7.54
C PRO A 38 12.50 -13.70 8.09
N GLN A 39 13.36 -12.74 7.78
CA GLN A 39 14.64 -12.62 8.50
C GLN A 39 14.33 -12.22 9.95
N LEU A 40 15.20 -12.60 10.88
CA LEU A 40 14.91 -12.46 12.32
C LEU A 40 14.63 -10.98 12.70
N GLY A 41 13.35 -10.66 12.88
CA GLY A 41 12.87 -9.34 13.25
C GLY A 41 12.64 -8.36 12.09
N GLU A 42 12.68 -8.80 10.83
CA GLU A 42 12.43 -7.95 9.67
C GLU A 42 11.34 -8.55 8.77
N ILE A 43 10.37 -7.71 8.41
CA ILE A 43 9.20 -8.11 7.63
C ILE A 43 8.97 -7.11 6.50
N ASN A 44 8.87 -7.61 5.28
CA ASN A 44 8.48 -6.88 4.08
C ASN A 44 7.06 -7.26 3.65
N ILE A 45 6.18 -6.26 3.62
CA ILE A 45 4.79 -6.39 3.19
C ILE A 45 4.62 -5.64 1.86
N LEU A 46 4.24 -6.36 0.81
CA LEU A 46 3.90 -5.81 -0.49
C LEU A 46 2.47 -5.23 -0.46
N LEU A 47 2.36 -3.92 -0.59
CA LEU A 47 1.09 -3.21 -0.68
C LEU A 47 0.73 -2.97 -2.15
N ILE A 48 -0.43 -3.44 -2.56
CA ILE A 48 -0.90 -3.35 -3.94
C ILE A 48 -2.23 -2.59 -3.98
N GLY A 49 -2.23 -1.46 -4.68
CA GLY A 49 -3.46 -0.76 -5.05
C GLY A 49 -3.92 -1.16 -6.44
N SER A 50 -5.11 -1.74 -6.56
CA SER A 50 -5.64 -2.29 -7.82
C SER A 50 -6.87 -1.53 -8.32
N ASP A 51 -6.93 -1.19 -9.61
CA ASP A 51 -8.17 -0.71 -10.27
C ASP A 51 -9.08 -1.89 -10.68
N SER A 52 -9.07 -2.97 -9.89
CA SER A 52 -9.97 -4.10 -10.12
C SER A 52 -11.41 -3.65 -9.90
N ARG A 53 -12.16 -3.41 -10.98
CA ARG A 53 -13.61 -3.21 -10.91
C ARG A 53 -14.39 -4.53 -11.00
N GLY A 54 -13.75 -5.65 -10.67
CA GLY A 54 -14.32 -7.00 -10.80
C GLY A 54 -13.90 -7.74 -12.07
N GLU A 55 -12.86 -7.29 -12.77
CA GLU A 55 -12.34 -7.93 -13.98
C GLU A 55 -11.18 -8.92 -13.68
N GLU A 56 -10.98 -9.89 -14.56
CA GLU A 56 -9.89 -10.88 -14.45
C GLU A 56 -8.49 -10.27 -14.65
N HIS A 57 -8.36 -9.15 -15.37
CA HIS A 57 -7.07 -8.54 -15.75
C HIS A 57 -6.84 -7.17 -15.13
N ALA A 58 -7.02 -7.06 -13.81
CA ALA A 58 -6.70 -5.83 -13.09
C ALA A 58 -5.19 -5.57 -13.06
N ARG A 59 -4.78 -4.31 -13.32
CA ARG A 59 -3.39 -3.86 -13.18
C ARG A 59 -3.20 -3.22 -11.81
N SER A 60 -1.99 -3.35 -11.25
CA SER A 60 -1.61 -2.58 -10.07
C SER A 60 -1.27 -1.15 -10.48
N ASP A 61 -1.99 -0.17 -9.92
CA ASP A 61 -1.66 1.24 -10.13
C ASP A 61 -0.67 1.76 -9.09
N THR A 62 -0.59 1.05 -7.96
CA THR A 62 0.27 1.32 -6.82
C THR A 62 0.99 0.04 -6.41
N LEU A 63 2.31 0.10 -6.29
CA LEU A 63 3.16 -0.95 -5.74
C LEU A 63 4.05 -0.31 -4.68
N MET A 64 3.93 -0.77 -3.44
CA MET A 64 4.80 -0.33 -2.36
C MET A 64 5.28 -1.52 -1.53
N VAL A 65 6.45 -1.39 -0.93
CA VAL A 65 6.98 -2.34 0.05
C VAL A 65 7.10 -1.61 1.37
N ALA A 66 6.29 -2.03 2.34
CA ALA A 66 6.42 -1.61 3.72
C ALA A 66 7.40 -2.55 4.42
N HIS A 67 8.54 -2.02 4.86
CA HIS A 67 9.54 -2.73 5.63
C HIS A 67 9.37 -2.38 7.11
N TYR A 68 9.14 -3.39 7.94
CA TYR A 68 9.10 -3.28 9.39
C TYR A 68 10.30 -3.99 10.01
N ASN A 69 11.05 -3.26 10.83
CA ASN A 69 12.17 -3.80 11.58
C ASN A 69 11.85 -3.75 13.08
N SER A 70 11.68 -4.92 13.71
CA SER A 70 11.32 -5.03 15.13
C SER A 70 12.48 -4.71 16.08
N ASN A 71 13.72 -4.69 15.59
CA ASN A 71 14.90 -4.39 16.42
C ASN A 71 14.97 -2.89 16.75
N ASN A 72 14.64 -2.04 15.78
CA ASN A 72 14.63 -0.58 15.95
C ASN A 72 13.23 0.05 15.89
N ASN A 73 12.19 -0.76 15.67
CA ASN A 73 10.78 -0.37 15.58
C ASN A 73 10.47 0.67 14.50
N LYS A 74 11.25 0.68 13.42
CA LYS A 74 11.02 1.56 12.27
C LYS A 74 10.16 0.87 11.22
N ILE A 75 9.26 1.66 10.63
CA ILE A 75 8.60 1.33 9.37
C ILE A 75 9.17 2.25 8.31
N LYS A 76 9.59 1.66 7.19
CA LYS A 76 10.04 2.36 6.01
C LYS A 76 9.18 1.95 4.82
N LEU A 77 8.92 2.88 3.89
CA LEU A 77 8.03 2.64 2.75
C LEU A 77 8.77 2.89 1.43
N ALA A 78 8.99 1.85 0.63
CA ALA A 78 9.51 1.99 -0.73
C ALA A 78 8.37 1.92 -1.75
N SER A 79 8.15 2.98 -2.52
CA SER A 79 7.15 3.01 -3.60
C SER A 79 7.81 2.73 -4.94
N ILE A 80 7.36 1.68 -5.63
CA ILE A 80 7.88 1.28 -6.93
C ILE A 80 6.96 1.84 -8.02
N MET A 81 7.50 2.70 -8.87
CA MET A 81 6.75 3.32 -9.96
C MET A 81 6.27 2.26 -10.94
N ARG A 82 4.98 2.32 -11.30
CA ARG A 82 4.30 1.28 -12.09
C ARG A 82 4.89 1.06 -13.48
N ASP A 83 5.49 2.11 -14.06
CA ASP A 83 6.02 2.12 -15.43
C ASP A 83 7.53 1.77 -15.48
N THR A 84 8.11 1.33 -14.35
CA THR A 84 9.49 0.80 -14.28
C THR A 84 9.63 -0.41 -15.20
N TYR A 85 10.62 -0.35 -16.10
CA TYR A 85 10.89 -1.39 -17.09
C TYR A 85 11.85 -2.43 -16.53
N VAL A 86 11.36 -3.65 -16.34
CA VAL A 86 12.03 -4.73 -15.61
C VAL A 86 11.76 -6.08 -16.27
N GLU A 87 12.60 -7.07 -15.97
CA GLU A 87 12.34 -8.45 -16.39
C GLU A 87 11.21 -9.02 -15.54
N VAL A 88 10.14 -9.48 -16.18
CA VAL A 88 9.05 -10.20 -15.51
C VAL A 88 9.21 -11.69 -15.84
N PRO A 89 9.37 -12.57 -14.83
CA PRO A 89 9.59 -14.01 -15.05
C PRO A 89 8.57 -14.59 -16.04
N GLU A 90 9.04 -15.34 -17.02
CA GLU A 90 8.24 -15.98 -18.09
C GLU A 90 7.54 -15.00 -19.07
N HIS A 91 7.70 -13.68 -18.91
CA HIS A 91 7.04 -12.65 -19.72
C HIS A 91 8.01 -11.63 -20.36
N GLY A 92 9.32 -11.74 -20.09
CA GLY A 92 10.34 -10.85 -20.63
C GLY A 92 10.30 -9.45 -20.02
N LEU A 93 10.97 -8.50 -20.68
CA LEU A 93 10.97 -7.10 -20.27
C LEU A 93 9.58 -6.47 -20.42
N GLN A 94 9.01 -6.03 -19.30
CA GLN A 94 7.67 -5.45 -19.19
C GLN A 94 7.68 -4.25 -18.24
N LYS A 95 6.58 -3.50 -18.22
CA LYS A 95 6.29 -2.62 -17.09
C LYS A 95 6.02 -3.46 -15.85
N ILE A 96 6.57 -3.07 -14.70
CA ILE A 96 6.45 -3.84 -13.46
C ILE A 96 4.99 -4.08 -13.05
N ASN A 97 4.08 -3.15 -13.33
CA ASN A 97 2.67 -3.33 -12.98
C ASN A 97 1.94 -4.41 -13.79
N SER A 98 2.47 -4.80 -14.95
CA SER A 98 1.93 -5.90 -15.73
C SER A 98 2.09 -7.23 -15.01
N ALA A 99 3.10 -7.39 -14.15
CA ALA A 99 3.32 -8.61 -13.37
C ALA A 99 2.08 -8.99 -12.54
N PHE A 100 1.39 -8.01 -11.95
CA PHE A 100 0.16 -8.27 -11.20
C PHE A 100 -0.98 -8.78 -12.09
N ALA A 101 -1.12 -8.22 -13.29
CA ALA A 101 -2.15 -8.66 -14.23
C ALA A 101 -1.87 -10.06 -14.82
N PHE A 102 -0.59 -10.44 -14.92
CA PHE A 102 -0.17 -11.73 -15.47
C PHE A 102 -0.23 -12.87 -14.45
N GLY A 103 0.19 -12.63 -13.21
CA GLY A 103 0.35 -13.69 -12.22
C GLY A 103 0.08 -13.27 -10.77
N GLY A 104 -0.67 -12.18 -10.56
CA GLY A 104 -1.08 -11.74 -9.23
C GLY A 104 0.09 -11.31 -8.33
N PRO A 105 -0.09 -11.33 -6.99
CA PRO A 105 0.92 -10.88 -6.04
C PRO A 105 2.19 -11.74 -6.06
N GLU A 106 2.08 -13.03 -6.39
CA GLU A 106 3.24 -13.93 -6.45
C GLU A 106 4.19 -13.57 -7.60
N LEU A 107 3.67 -13.28 -8.79
CA LEU A 107 4.54 -12.85 -9.89
C LEU A 107 5.16 -11.47 -9.63
N VAL A 108 4.43 -10.56 -8.96
CA VAL A 108 5.01 -9.29 -8.49
C VAL A 108 6.15 -9.55 -7.51
N ARG A 109 5.97 -10.45 -6.54
CA ARG A 109 7.03 -10.84 -5.60
C ARG A 109 8.27 -11.35 -6.33
N LYS A 110 8.11 -12.30 -7.26
CA LYS A 110 9.24 -12.84 -8.04
C LYS A 110 9.94 -11.74 -8.85
N THR A 111 9.17 -10.85 -9.47
CA THR A 111 9.69 -9.69 -10.21
C THR A 111 10.51 -8.76 -9.29
N LEU A 112 10.03 -8.47 -8.09
CA LEU A 112 10.75 -7.64 -7.11
C LEU A 112 12.03 -8.33 -6.63
N LYS A 113 12.00 -9.65 -6.39
CA LYS A 113 13.18 -10.41 -6.00
C LYS A 113 14.25 -10.40 -7.11
N GLU A 114 13.86 -10.67 -8.35
CA GLU A 114 14.81 -10.76 -9.48
C GLU A 114 15.45 -9.41 -9.82
N ASN A 115 14.67 -8.33 -9.80
CA ASN A 115 15.14 -7.02 -10.27
C ASN A 115 15.69 -6.13 -9.16
N PHE A 116 15.29 -6.33 -7.90
CA PHE A 116 15.65 -5.46 -6.79
C PHE A 116 16.21 -6.19 -5.57
N ASP A 117 16.37 -7.52 -5.63
CA ASP A 117 16.76 -8.38 -4.50
C ASP A 117 15.87 -8.18 -3.26
N LEU A 118 14.59 -7.89 -3.49
CA LEU A 118 13.60 -7.66 -2.44
C LEU A 118 12.85 -8.94 -2.08
N ASP A 119 13.11 -9.46 -0.89
CA ASP A 119 12.33 -10.55 -0.31
C ASP A 119 11.00 -10.02 0.24
N ILE A 120 9.88 -10.61 -0.17
CA ILE A 120 8.55 -10.24 0.34
C ILE A 120 7.99 -11.41 1.16
N ASN A 121 7.51 -11.10 2.36
CA ASN A 121 6.96 -12.09 3.29
C ASN A 121 5.43 -12.11 3.22
N TYR A 122 4.80 -10.95 3.03
CA TYR A 122 3.35 -10.83 3.00
C TYR A 122 2.89 -9.87 1.91
N TYR A 123 1.62 -9.95 1.55
CA TYR A 123 0.99 -8.97 0.67
C TYR A 123 -0.30 -8.42 1.30
N ALA A 124 -0.69 -7.22 0.88
CA ALA A 124 -2.00 -6.65 1.14
C ALA A 124 -2.48 -5.95 -0.14
N ILE A 125 -3.57 -6.45 -0.72
CA ILE A 125 -4.20 -5.91 -1.93
C ILE A 125 -5.46 -5.15 -1.52
N VAL A 126 -5.59 -3.92 -2.01
CA VAL A 126 -6.73 -3.06 -1.77
C VAL A 126 -7.23 -2.52 -3.12
N ASP A 127 -8.53 -2.67 -3.38
CA ASP A 127 -9.17 -2.03 -4.53
C ASP A 127 -9.67 -0.62 -4.18
N PHE A 128 -10.18 0.12 -5.17
CA PHE A 128 -10.65 1.48 -4.95
C PHE A 128 -11.79 1.59 -3.93
N THR A 129 -12.73 0.64 -3.94
CA THR A 129 -13.81 0.63 -2.94
C THR A 129 -13.24 0.37 -1.56
N GLY A 130 -12.36 -0.62 -1.44
CA GLY A 130 -11.68 -0.96 -0.20
C GLY A 130 -10.88 0.22 0.35
N PHE A 131 -10.12 0.92 -0.49
CA PHE A 131 -9.35 2.10 -0.08
C PHE A 131 -10.24 3.17 0.53
N SER A 132 -11.32 3.56 -0.16
CA SER A 132 -12.24 4.59 0.35
C SER A 132 -12.82 4.19 1.71
N LYS A 133 -13.22 2.92 1.88
CA LYS A 133 -13.78 2.41 3.14
C LYS A 133 -12.74 2.37 4.25
N LEU A 134 -11.52 1.92 3.95
CA LEU A 134 -10.43 1.86 4.93
C LEU A 134 -10.06 3.25 5.46
N VAL A 135 -10.04 4.26 4.59
CA VAL A 135 -9.82 5.66 4.99
C VAL A 135 -10.89 6.09 5.99
N ASP A 136 -12.18 5.88 5.69
CA ASP A 136 -13.27 6.29 6.58
C ASP A 136 -13.27 5.51 7.92
N ILE A 137 -12.74 4.28 7.93
CA ILE A 137 -12.58 3.48 9.15
C ILE A 137 -11.41 3.96 10.00
N ILE A 138 -10.26 4.24 9.39
CA ILE A 138 -9.00 4.60 10.07
C ILE A 138 -9.01 6.06 10.50
N ALA A 139 -9.51 6.94 9.64
CA ALA A 139 -9.55 8.38 9.81
C ALA A 139 -10.99 8.88 9.59
N PRO A 140 -11.92 8.60 10.53
CA PRO A 140 -13.32 8.99 10.40
C PRO A 140 -13.52 10.50 10.26
N ASP A 141 -12.61 11.30 10.84
CA ASP A 141 -12.59 12.76 10.72
C ASP A 141 -11.92 13.26 9.43
N GLY A 142 -11.49 12.35 8.55
CA GLY A 142 -10.83 12.63 7.28
C GLY A 142 -9.34 12.94 7.40
N ILE A 143 -8.69 13.10 6.25
CA ILE A 143 -7.26 13.42 6.16
C ILE A 143 -7.10 14.83 5.61
N GLN A 144 -6.44 15.70 6.36
CA GLN A 144 -6.09 17.03 5.89
C GLN A 144 -4.98 16.96 4.83
N VAL A 145 -5.18 17.59 3.68
CA VAL A 145 -4.16 17.75 2.61
C VAL A 145 -4.18 19.19 2.09
N ASP A 146 -3.04 19.64 1.55
CA ASP A 146 -2.98 20.91 0.81
C ASP A 146 -3.03 20.61 -0.70
N ILE A 147 -4.03 21.16 -1.37
CA ILE A 147 -4.24 20.95 -2.80
C ILE A 147 -3.63 22.14 -3.55
N PRO A 148 -2.56 21.96 -4.33
CA PRO A 148 -1.83 23.08 -4.94
C PRO A 148 -2.59 23.76 -6.09
N TYR A 149 -3.45 23.02 -6.79
CA TYR A 149 -4.24 23.48 -7.94
C TYR A 149 -5.45 22.57 -8.10
N GLU A 150 -6.42 22.99 -8.92
CA GLU A 150 -7.62 22.18 -9.15
C GLU A 150 -7.28 20.82 -9.75
N MET A 151 -7.78 19.75 -9.13
CA MET A 151 -7.65 18.37 -9.60
C MET A 151 -9.05 17.84 -9.91
N SER A 152 -9.33 17.51 -11.16
CA SER A 152 -10.66 17.04 -11.58
C SER A 152 -10.61 15.95 -12.65
N TYR A 153 -9.56 15.94 -13.47
CA TYR A 153 -9.44 15.02 -14.60
C TYR A 153 -9.21 13.56 -14.16
N GLY A 154 -10.12 12.65 -14.56
CA GLY A 154 -9.94 11.20 -14.43
C GLY A 154 -10.10 10.64 -13.00
N ILE A 155 -10.50 11.46 -12.03
CA ILE A 155 -10.55 11.06 -10.61
C ILE A 155 -11.98 10.91 -10.05
N GLY A 156 -13.00 11.33 -10.81
CA GLY A 156 -14.41 11.18 -10.42
C GLY A 156 -14.91 12.15 -9.35
N THR A 157 -14.10 13.15 -8.98
CA THR A 157 -14.42 14.25 -8.06
C THR A 157 -13.71 15.53 -8.53
N VAL A 158 -14.01 16.67 -7.90
CA VAL A 158 -13.35 17.96 -8.16
C VAL A 158 -12.75 18.47 -6.85
N LEU A 159 -11.43 18.46 -6.76
CA LEU A 159 -10.67 18.96 -5.62
C LEU A 159 -10.16 20.37 -5.94
N LYS A 160 -10.58 21.36 -5.18
CA LYS A 160 -10.19 22.76 -5.35
C LYS A 160 -8.85 23.10 -4.67
N PRO A 161 -8.15 24.17 -5.08
CA PRO A 161 -6.93 24.60 -4.40
C PRO A 161 -7.15 24.95 -2.92
N GLY A 162 -6.16 24.68 -2.07
CA GLY A 162 -6.09 25.02 -0.66
C GLY A 162 -6.18 23.81 0.30
N ASN A 163 -6.12 24.10 1.59
CA ASN A 163 -6.25 23.11 2.66
C ASN A 163 -7.66 22.51 2.67
N GLN A 164 -7.74 21.20 2.55
CA GLN A 164 -9.01 20.46 2.61
C GLN A 164 -8.88 19.21 3.47
N VAL A 165 -9.99 18.81 4.08
CA VAL A 165 -10.12 17.52 4.76
C VAL A 165 -10.85 16.58 3.80
N LEU A 166 -10.17 15.51 3.40
CA LEU A 166 -10.69 14.56 2.42
C LEU A 166 -11.06 13.24 3.09
N HIS A 167 -12.20 12.69 2.70
CA HIS A 167 -12.70 11.38 3.12
C HIS A 167 -12.60 10.39 1.95
N GLY A 168 -12.88 9.11 2.21
CA GLY A 168 -12.61 7.97 1.34
C GLY A 168 -12.56 8.24 -0.16
N GLN A 169 -13.68 8.65 -0.76
CA GLN A 169 -13.77 8.85 -2.22
C GLN A 169 -12.97 10.06 -2.74
N ASP A 170 -12.94 11.16 -1.99
CA ASP A 170 -12.20 12.36 -2.38
C ASP A 170 -10.69 12.16 -2.18
N LEU A 171 -10.30 11.47 -1.11
CA LEU A 171 -8.91 11.09 -0.86
C LEU A 171 -8.42 10.07 -1.89
N LEU A 172 -9.29 9.13 -2.32
CA LEU A 172 -9.02 8.24 -3.45
C LEU A 172 -8.77 9.05 -4.73
N GLY A 173 -9.58 10.08 -4.98
CA GLY A 173 -9.38 10.99 -6.10
C GLY A 173 -8.02 11.69 -6.02
N TYR A 174 -7.66 12.18 -4.83
CA TYR A 174 -6.38 12.83 -4.55
C TYR A 174 -5.19 11.92 -4.85
N VAL A 175 -5.17 10.66 -4.40
CA VAL A 175 -4.05 9.73 -4.65
C VAL A 175 -4.03 9.16 -6.07
N ARG A 176 -5.12 9.28 -6.84
CA ARG A 176 -5.21 8.81 -8.23
C ARG A 176 -4.89 9.88 -9.26
N PHE A 177 -4.90 11.16 -8.88
CA PHE A 177 -4.68 12.24 -9.83
C PHE A 177 -3.29 12.14 -10.49
N ARG A 178 -3.21 12.43 -11.80
CA ARG A 178 -1.96 12.35 -12.60
C ARG A 178 -1.83 13.47 -13.63
N HIS A 179 -2.82 14.35 -13.71
CA HIS A 179 -2.91 15.36 -14.77
C HIS A 179 -2.18 16.64 -14.36
N ASP A 180 -0.95 16.48 -13.88
CA ASP A 180 -0.04 17.55 -13.50
C ASP A 180 1.30 17.40 -14.23
N ARG A 181 2.17 18.42 -14.06
CA ARG A 181 3.50 18.46 -14.71
C ARG A 181 4.44 17.35 -14.25
N LEU A 182 4.20 16.77 -13.07
CA LEU A 182 5.00 15.70 -12.47
C LEU A 182 4.42 14.30 -12.78
N SER A 183 3.18 14.25 -13.28
CA SER A 183 2.43 13.05 -13.63
C SER A 183 2.52 11.95 -12.57
N ASP A 184 3.24 10.86 -12.87
CA ASP A 184 3.38 9.72 -11.96
C ASP A 184 4.23 10.01 -10.73
N PHE A 185 5.21 10.91 -10.85
CA PHE A 185 6.06 11.32 -9.73
C PHE A 185 5.26 12.07 -8.67
N GLY A 186 4.39 12.99 -9.10
CA GLY A 186 3.47 13.71 -8.21
C GLY A 186 2.47 12.77 -7.55
N ARG A 187 2.00 11.77 -8.29
CA ARG A 187 1.12 10.73 -7.76
C ARG A 187 1.79 9.92 -6.64
N VAL A 188 3.02 9.43 -6.84
CA VAL A 188 3.73 8.67 -5.80
C VAL A 188 3.95 9.53 -4.54
N ALA A 189 4.31 10.80 -4.69
CA ALA A 189 4.48 11.70 -3.56
C ALA A 189 3.17 11.84 -2.73
N ARG A 190 2.03 12.05 -3.41
CA ARG A 190 0.72 12.10 -2.74
C ARG A 190 0.35 10.79 -2.05
N GLN A 191 0.67 9.65 -2.67
CA GLN A 191 0.43 8.35 -2.04
C GLN A 191 1.28 8.17 -0.77
N GLN A 192 2.56 8.55 -0.80
CA GLN A 192 3.45 8.50 0.37
C GLN A 192 2.98 9.44 1.50
N GLU A 193 2.55 10.66 1.15
CA GLU A 193 1.96 11.61 2.10
C GLU A 193 0.73 11.02 2.80
N VAL A 194 -0.20 10.45 2.01
CA VAL A 194 -1.41 9.83 2.55
C VAL A 194 -1.08 8.61 3.43
N MET A 195 -0.11 7.78 3.05
CA MET A 195 0.33 6.67 3.89
C MET A 195 0.93 7.14 5.22
N SER A 196 1.68 8.24 5.23
CA SER A 196 2.22 8.83 6.47
C SER A 196 1.08 9.30 7.38
N LYS A 197 0.11 10.04 6.84
CA LYS A 197 -1.03 10.56 7.60
C LYS A 197 -1.95 9.44 8.11
N LEU A 198 -2.22 8.42 7.29
CA LEU A 198 -2.99 7.25 7.72
C LEU A 198 -2.30 6.48 8.84
N LYS A 199 -0.96 6.36 8.80
CA LYS A 199 -0.19 5.77 9.89
C LYS A 199 -0.36 6.58 11.18
N GLU A 200 -0.23 7.91 11.12
CA GLU A 200 -0.40 8.81 12.26
C GLU A 200 -1.80 8.67 12.89
N GLU A 201 -2.84 8.63 12.06
CA GLU A 201 -4.22 8.40 12.50
C GLU A 201 -4.40 7.01 13.13
N ALA A 202 -3.82 5.97 12.52
CA ALA A 202 -3.94 4.59 13.01
C ALA A 202 -3.26 4.36 14.37
N ILE A 203 -2.17 5.09 14.66
CA ILE A 203 -1.45 4.99 15.95
C ILE A 203 -1.91 6.04 16.97
N SER A 204 -2.92 6.85 16.66
CA SER A 204 -3.46 7.83 17.60
C SER A 204 -4.07 7.17 18.83
N VAL A 205 -4.10 7.89 19.97
CA VAL A 205 -4.63 7.37 21.24
C VAL A 205 -6.08 6.87 21.08
N HIS A 206 -6.90 7.58 20.30
CA HIS A 206 -8.28 7.18 20.03
C HIS A 206 -8.35 5.86 19.22
N SER A 207 -7.52 5.74 18.19
CA SER A 207 -7.44 4.55 17.34
C SER A 207 -6.93 3.33 18.10
N ILE A 208 -5.99 3.49 19.03
CA ILE A 208 -5.46 2.38 19.86
C ILE A 208 -6.58 1.70 20.67
N TYR A 209 -7.50 2.47 21.25
CA TYR A 209 -8.64 1.91 21.99
C TYR A 209 -9.60 1.12 21.10
N ASN A 210 -9.75 1.55 19.84
CA ASN A 210 -10.66 0.95 18.86
C ASN A 210 -9.97 -0.04 17.92
N LEU A 211 -8.67 -0.30 18.09
CA LEU A 211 -7.84 -1.05 17.16
C LEU A 211 -8.41 -2.44 16.82
N PRO A 212 -8.89 -3.26 17.78
CA PRO A 212 -9.50 -4.54 17.42
C PRO A 212 -10.74 -4.37 16.52
N LYS A 213 -11.55 -3.33 16.77
CA LYS A 213 -12.72 -3.01 15.94
C LYS A 213 -12.29 -2.56 14.54
N ILE A 214 -11.30 -1.67 14.45
CA ILE A 214 -10.74 -1.18 13.18
C ILE A 214 -10.24 -2.36 12.34
N ILE A 215 -9.42 -3.26 12.91
CA ILE A 215 -8.93 -4.45 12.21
C ILE A 215 -10.10 -5.31 11.73
N GLY A 216 -11.11 -5.54 12.58
CA GLY A 216 -12.31 -6.29 12.21
C GLY A 216 -13.12 -5.66 11.08
N LEU A 217 -13.23 -4.33 11.06
CA LEU A 217 -13.90 -3.57 9.99
C LEU A 217 -13.10 -3.54 8.69
N SER A 218 -11.77 -3.49 8.78
CA SER A 218 -10.85 -3.43 7.65
C SER A 218 -10.70 -4.76 6.93
N THR A 219 -10.82 -5.88 7.66
CA THR A 219 -10.53 -7.23 7.14
C THR A 219 -11.20 -7.52 5.79
N PRO A 220 -12.50 -7.23 5.57
CA PRO A 220 -13.13 -7.54 4.29
C PRO A 220 -12.68 -6.69 3.10
N TYR A 221 -11.98 -5.58 3.34
CA TYR A 221 -11.54 -4.63 2.32
C TYR A 221 -10.06 -4.84 1.91
N ILE A 222 -9.39 -5.81 2.53
CA ILE A 222 -7.97 -6.11 2.31
C ILE A 222 -7.86 -7.60 1.99
N ASP A 223 -7.38 -7.93 0.79
CA ASP A 223 -6.98 -9.30 0.45
C ASP A 223 -5.52 -9.48 0.86
N THR A 224 -5.25 -10.36 1.81
CA THR A 224 -3.93 -10.54 2.41
C THR A 224 -3.70 -11.99 2.85
N ASN A 225 -2.43 -12.43 2.83
CA ASN A 225 -1.99 -13.68 3.44
C ASN A 225 -1.58 -13.53 4.92
N LEU A 226 -1.75 -12.34 5.52
CA LEU A 226 -1.55 -12.14 6.95
C LEU A 226 -2.76 -12.66 7.73
N ASP A 227 -2.52 -13.60 8.64
CA ASP A 227 -3.56 -14.03 9.57
C ASP A 227 -3.83 -12.95 10.64
N THR A 228 -5.02 -13.01 11.24
CA THR A 228 -5.45 -12.01 12.24
C THR A 228 -4.51 -11.91 13.44
N GLN A 229 -3.86 -13.00 13.86
CA GLN A 229 -2.95 -12.98 15.01
C GLN A 229 -1.64 -12.28 14.65
N SER A 230 -1.12 -12.52 13.45
CA SER A 230 0.04 -11.80 12.90
C SER A 230 -0.26 -10.30 12.78
N LEU A 231 -1.42 -9.92 12.23
CA LEU A 231 -1.86 -8.51 12.17
C LEU A 231 -1.90 -7.87 13.56
N LEU A 232 -2.56 -8.50 14.53
CA LEU A 232 -2.64 -7.99 15.91
C LEU A 232 -1.26 -7.85 16.56
N SER A 233 -0.35 -8.79 16.30
CA SER A 233 1.01 -8.76 16.84
C SER A 233 1.83 -7.62 16.24
N LEU A 234 1.75 -7.42 14.92
CA LEU A 234 2.35 -6.29 14.23
C LEU A 234 1.80 -4.97 14.75
N SER A 235 0.47 -4.81 14.83
CA SER A 235 -0.15 -3.57 15.31
C SER A 235 0.27 -3.25 16.75
N LYS A 236 0.36 -4.27 17.62
CA LYS A 236 0.85 -4.09 18.99
C LYS A 236 2.31 -3.62 19.02
N GLY A 237 3.17 -4.20 18.20
CA GLY A 237 4.59 -3.80 18.09
C GLY A 237 4.73 -2.32 17.70
N LEU A 238 3.95 -1.87 16.73
CA LEU A 238 3.94 -0.47 16.26
C LEU A 238 3.47 0.52 17.32
N ILE A 239 2.42 0.17 18.07
CA ILE A 239 1.85 1.04 19.10
C ILE A 239 2.77 1.14 20.32
N MET A 240 3.30 0.01 20.79
CA MET A 240 4.04 -0.04 22.05
C MET A 240 5.37 0.69 22.00
N ASN A 241 6.03 0.67 20.84
CA ASN A 241 7.40 1.14 20.73
C ASN A 241 7.49 2.58 20.22
N GLY A 242 6.35 3.19 19.91
CA GLY A 242 6.29 4.43 19.14
C GLY A 242 6.84 4.21 17.73
N SER A 243 6.47 5.08 16.80
CA SER A 243 7.17 5.11 15.52
C SER A 243 7.50 6.56 15.21
N GLU A 244 8.75 6.82 14.85
CA GLU A 244 9.15 8.09 14.22
C GLU A 244 8.35 8.29 12.91
N GLY A 245 8.51 9.42 12.24
CA GLY A 245 7.86 9.68 10.94
C GLY A 245 8.03 8.52 9.94
N LEU A 246 7.11 8.39 8.99
CA LEU A 246 7.22 7.37 7.94
C LEU A 246 8.29 7.80 6.92
N GLU A 247 9.49 7.24 7.04
CA GLU A 247 10.53 7.40 6.03
C GLU A 247 10.07 6.71 4.74
N SER A 248 10.25 7.38 3.59
CA SER A 248 9.83 6.84 2.30
C SER A 248 10.87 7.02 1.21
N LEU A 249 10.89 6.06 0.28
CA LEU A 249 11.76 6.03 -0.89
C LEU A 249 10.90 5.81 -2.14
N ARG A 250 11.22 6.49 -3.24
CA ARG A 250 10.64 6.20 -4.56
C ARG A 250 11.68 5.51 -5.43
N ILE A 251 11.26 4.43 -6.09
CA ILE A 251 12.02 3.71 -7.10
C ILE A 251 11.34 3.88 -8.47
N PRO A 252 12.05 4.30 -9.53
CA PRO A 252 13.47 4.58 -9.54
C PRO A 252 13.86 5.87 -8.78
N VAL A 253 15.05 5.85 -8.17
CA VAL A 253 15.67 7.03 -7.52
C VAL A 253 16.07 8.08 -8.57
N GLN A 254 16.33 9.30 -8.13
CA GLN A 254 16.77 10.36 -9.04
C GLN A 254 18.06 9.94 -9.79
N ASP A 255 18.18 10.36 -11.05
CA ASP A 255 19.33 10.09 -11.93
C ASP A 255 19.59 8.60 -12.22
N SER A 256 18.65 7.72 -11.87
CA SER A 256 18.74 6.27 -12.09
C SER A 256 17.82 5.74 -13.18
N TYR A 257 17.22 6.62 -13.98
CA TYR A 257 16.30 6.20 -15.02
C TYR A 257 16.26 7.18 -16.20
N GLU A 258 15.84 6.65 -17.34
CA GLU A 258 15.55 7.39 -18.56
C GLU A 258 14.12 7.09 -19.03
N ASN A 259 13.43 8.11 -19.54
CA ASN A 259 12.14 7.89 -20.20
C ASN A 259 12.38 7.32 -21.60
N ASP A 260 11.71 6.23 -21.93
CA ASP A 260 11.79 5.63 -23.26
C ASP A 260 10.42 5.14 -23.73
N VAL A 261 10.27 4.87 -25.03
CA VAL A 261 9.07 4.27 -25.62
C VAL A 261 9.47 2.98 -26.32
N VAL A 262 8.99 1.87 -25.77
CA VAL A 262 9.26 0.51 -26.28
C VAL A 262 7.96 -0.15 -26.75
N ASN A 263 8.01 -1.43 -27.11
CA ASN A 263 6.85 -2.22 -27.54
C ASN A 263 5.70 -2.24 -26.52
N VAL A 264 5.98 -2.03 -25.22
CA VAL A 264 4.99 -1.96 -24.14
C VAL A 264 4.55 -0.52 -23.79
N GLY A 265 4.90 0.46 -24.64
CA GLY A 265 4.57 1.88 -24.50
C GLY A 265 5.67 2.69 -23.79
N ALA A 266 5.29 3.84 -23.22
CA ALA A 266 6.21 4.69 -22.46
C ALA A 266 6.61 4.03 -21.14
N VAL A 267 7.91 3.92 -20.87
CA VAL A 267 8.51 3.22 -19.73
C VAL A 267 9.61 4.05 -19.06
N LEU A 268 9.98 3.66 -17.85
CA LEU A 268 11.19 4.12 -17.16
C LEU A 268 12.25 3.03 -17.28
N LYS A 269 13.25 3.22 -18.16
CA LYS A 269 14.42 2.35 -18.22
C LYS A 269 15.31 2.68 -17.04
N THR A 270 15.56 1.69 -16.18
CA THR A 270 16.14 1.93 -14.85
C THR A 270 17.53 1.30 -14.74
N ASP A 271 18.47 2.00 -14.11
CA ASP A 271 19.72 1.43 -13.60
C ASP A 271 19.37 0.55 -12.39
N LEU A 272 19.30 -0.76 -12.62
CA LEU A 272 18.87 -1.71 -11.60
C LEU A 272 19.86 -1.79 -10.44
N ASP A 273 21.16 -1.67 -10.68
CA ASP A 273 22.17 -1.81 -9.63
C ASP A 273 22.12 -0.59 -8.69
N MET A 274 22.02 0.61 -9.24
CA MET A 274 21.85 1.82 -8.41
C MET A 274 20.56 1.78 -7.58
N ASN A 275 19.47 1.24 -8.12
CA ASN A 275 18.21 1.13 -7.38
C ASN A 275 18.23 0.01 -6.34
N LYS A 276 18.86 -1.13 -6.61
CA LYS A 276 19.11 -2.19 -5.61
C LYS A 276 19.90 -1.63 -4.43
N ASP A 277 20.99 -0.91 -4.72
CA ASP A 277 21.84 -0.32 -3.68
C ASP A 277 21.09 0.75 -2.88
N ALA A 278 20.26 1.57 -3.53
CA ALA A 278 19.42 2.55 -2.85
C ALA A 278 18.38 1.89 -1.92
N ILE A 279 17.70 0.84 -2.38
CA ILE A 279 16.73 0.07 -1.58
C ILE A 279 17.42 -0.56 -0.36
N LYS A 280 18.54 -1.24 -0.59
CA LYS A 280 19.31 -1.89 0.47
C LYS A 280 19.82 -0.88 1.50
N SER A 281 20.35 0.25 1.05
CA SER A 281 20.81 1.32 1.94
C SER A 281 19.66 1.96 2.71
N PHE A 282 18.49 2.05 2.08
CA PHE A 282 17.30 2.62 2.71
C PHE A 282 16.70 1.71 3.77
N PHE A 283 16.66 0.38 3.57
CA PHE A 283 16.06 -0.53 4.56
C PHE A 283 16.97 -0.88 5.74
N ASN A 284 18.30 -0.88 5.56
CA ASN A 284 19.26 -0.97 6.68
C ASN A 284 19.17 0.25 7.62
#